data_AF-M8DD93-F1
#
_entry.id   AF-M8DD93-F1
#
_cell.length_a   1.000
_cell.length_b   1.000
_cell.length_c   1.000
_cell.angle_alpha   90.00
_cell.angle_beta   90.00
_cell.angle_gamma   90.00
#
_symmetry.space_group_name_H-M   'P 1'
#
loop_
_entity.id
_entity.type
_entity.pdbx_description
1 polymer ?
#
loop_
_entity_poly.entity_id
_entity_poly.type
_entity_poly.pdbx_seq_one_letter_code
_entity_poly.pdbx_strand_id
1 'polypeptide(L)'
;METTTNVTPPRKSSKKALLIAGAVGVAILGGLGTAYAKLDLFKSAKTIYLEAEANNVKQLADDASQSFGEYEKYIKPYLEKPVHSTMELSQFNIDADIPDPQAQKVLDLLKSAKLVVEANADEQKRQQSGNFEIHLKDNKLINMEYFVDDTKMGFRFPDFYPKYGYVDLKDRDVIKEKLGEELPKRLVTNKDMYEAIKFSREEVSSIFAPYALMYAESLKDSQIAMNKNASFSEEGYKTDAREITVTFNAEEAKALFTKMAEKAKADEKLFDLIYNRYHNVSTLLIDSGYPDVQELSKDEFKKEYEKAFDDALKDLKDTKNSKEQLKMIVLVDGDHQILSRKLVFVEENQKEQNIWSSVGFKNGADTYQRYSLFVEDGGEKGEMTLSYKANKQGDKTTGTVAFLFDAQPDVLLDLTTKFETTKQADKENGTYDFTLKAKSDSDPETISLTGQVTSAVTKTENGRDTDGTFKVNFEQSTPDMPKSLSMNLKFKEEFGKAITMPSLSADNAVNVATVTEEEMMQIQQEVGTAAQQFMMKNMELFQEFMPPMQ
;
A
#
# COMPACT_ATOMS: atom_id res chain seq x y z
N MET A 1 66.01 49.67 24.25
CA MET A 1 65.05 48.95 25.10
C MET A 1 63.69 49.25 24.49
N GLU A 2 63.18 48.39 23.59
CA GLU A 2 62.36 47.19 23.92
C GLU A 2 61.05 47.61 24.61
N THR A 3 59.83 47.27 24.19
CA THR A 3 59.33 46.15 23.37
C THR A 3 57.91 46.46 22.84
N THR A 4 57.51 45.70 21.83
CA THR A 4 56.20 45.61 21.17
C THR A 4 55.05 45.15 22.09
N THR A 5 53.80 45.44 21.68
CA THR A 5 52.75 44.40 21.53
C THR A 5 51.63 44.85 20.58
N ASN A 6 51.46 44.05 19.52
CA ASN A 6 50.29 43.96 18.65
C ASN A 6 49.07 43.42 19.39
N VAL A 7 47.86 43.91 19.07
CA VAL A 7 46.67 43.05 18.89
C VAL A 7 45.76 43.67 17.81
N THR A 8 45.42 42.91 16.77
CA THR A 8 44.29 43.15 15.83
C THR A 8 43.17 42.12 16.11
N PRO A 9 41.96 42.26 15.53
CA PRO A 9 40.65 42.35 16.18
C PRO A 9 39.88 41.00 16.25
N PRO A 10 38.57 41.00 16.56
CA PRO A 10 37.67 40.08 15.87
C PRO A 10 36.50 40.78 15.14
N ARG A 11 36.12 40.12 14.04
CA ARG A 11 35.05 40.43 13.09
C ARG A 11 33.80 39.60 13.47
N LYS A 12 32.64 40.03 12.95
CA LYS A 12 31.43 39.24 12.52
C LYS A 12 30.24 39.06 13.49
N SER A 13 29.08 38.88 12.84
CA SER A 13 27.74 38.49 13.33
C SER A 13 26.79 39.68 13.59
N SER A 14 25.57 39.80 13.05
CA SER A 14 24.48 38.81 13.16
C SER A 14 23.32 38.95 12.13
N LYS A 15 23.43 39.74 11.06
CA LYS A 15 22.25 40.05 10.19
C LYS A 15 21.76 38.94 9.23
N LYS A 16 22.50 37.85 9.04
CA LYS A 16 22.09 36.72 8.15
C LYS A 16 21.32 35.59 8.87
N ALA A 17 21.47 35.46 10.19
CA ALA A 17 20.77 34.43 10.97
C ALA A 17 19.29 34.78 11.23
N LEU A 18 18.94 36.08 11.32
CA LEU A 18 17.58 36.55 11.56
C LEU A 18 16.63 36.41 10.35
N LEU A 19 17.15 36.42 9.13
CA LEU A 19 16.35 36.22 7.91
C LEU A 19 16.00 34.75 7.68
N ILE A 20 16.86 33.82 8.10
CA ILE A 20 16.67 32.37 7.97
C ILE A 20 15.84 31.82 9.14
N ALA A 21 16.08 32.31 10.37
CA ALA A 21 15.24 31.98 11.52
C ALA A 21 13.83 32.59 11.42
N GLY A 22 13.66 33.72 10.72
CA GLY A 22 12.34 34.32 10.46
C GLY A 22 11.48 33.51 9.48
N ALA A 23 12.07 32.95 8.42
CA ALA A 23 11.33 32.14 7.44
C ALA A 23 10.97 30.75 7.98
N VAL A 24 11.85 30.14 8.77
CA VAL A 24 11.59 28.83 9.42
C VAL A 24 10.69 28.99 10.67
N GLY A 25 10.82 30.10 11.41
CA GLY A 25 10.01 30.38 12.59
C GLY A 25 8.55 30.73 12.31
N VAL A 26 8.26 31.40 11.18
CA VAL A 26 6.88 31.74 10.76
C VAL A 26 6.15 30.53 10.16
N ALA A 27 6.87 29.55 9.63
CA ALA A 27 6.27 28.30 9.14
C ALA A 27 5.88 27.33 10.27
N ILE A 28 6.51 27.44 11.45
CA ILE A 28 6.31 26.54 12.59
C ILE A 28 5.35 27.11 13.65
N LEU A 29 5.19 28.44 13.73
CA LEU A 29 4.30 29.08 14.72
C LEU A 29 3.32 30.02 14.01
N GLY A 30 2.08 29.56 13.89
CA GLY A 30 1.02 30.29 13.19
C GLY A 30 0.73 31.69 13.74
N GLY A 31 0.30 32.56 12.81
CA GLY A 31 -0.52 33.73 13.11
C GLY A 31 0.17 35.08 12.93
N LEU A 32 -0.46 35.91 12.10
CA LEU A 32 -0.34 37.38 12.00
C LEU A 32 0.71 37.93 11.01
N GLY A 33 0.28 38.09 9.75
CA GLY A 33 0.99 38.89 8.73
C GLY A 33 0.27 39.04 7.39
N THR A 34 -1.06 39.01 7.36
CA THR A 34 -1.85 38.75 6.14
C THR A 34 -2.02 39.92 5.15
N ALA A 35 -1.47 41.11 5.41
CA ALA A 35 -1.68 42.26 4.50
C ALA A 35 -0.42 42.69 3.71
N TYR A 36 0.78 42.58 4.28
CA TYR A 36 2.01 43.08 3.65
C TYR A 36 2.77 42.01 2.82
N ALA A 37 2.45 40.72 3.01
CA ALA A 37 3.10 39.60 2.34
C ALA A 37 2.64 39.35 0.89
N LYS A 38 1.54 39.96 0.44
CA LYS A 38 0.98 39.78 -0.92
C LYS A 38 1.69 40.58 -2.01
N LEU A 39 2.58 41.50 -1.66
CA LEU A 39 3.38 42.25 -2.63
C LEU A 39 4.77 41.62 -2.74
N ASP A 40 4.88 40.54 -3.51
CA ASP A 40 6.15 39.83 -3.81
C ASP A 40 7.16 40.66 -4.64
N LEU A 41 6.94 41.97 -4.78
CA LEU A 41 7.77 42.88 -5.58
C LEU A 41 9.20 43.02 -5.05
N PHE A 42 9.45 42.70 -3.78
CA PHE A 42 10.75 42.84 -3.11
C PHE A 42 11.34 41.54 -2.55
N LYS A 43 10.66 40.40 -2.70
CA LYS A 43 11.19 39.10 -2.23
C LYS A 43 12.23 38.56 -3.23
N SER A 44 13.28 37.92 -2.73
CA SER A 44 14.24 37.21 -3.59
C SER A 44 13.60 35.93 -4.15
N ALA A 45 14.10 35.43 -5.27
CA ALA A 45 13.65 34.17 -5.84
C ALA A 45 13.82 33.00 -4.84
N LYS A 46 14.90 33.02 -4.05
CA LYS A 46 15.13 32.07 -2.96
C LYS A 46 14.03 32.11 -1.91
N THR A 47 13.58 33.29 -1.48
CA THR A 47 12.52 33.41 -0.47
C THR A 47 11.21 32.85 -1.00
N ILE A 48 10.82 33.18 -2.23
CA ILE A 48 9.58 32.68 -2.85
C ILE A 48 9.65 31.15 -2.99
N TYR A 49 10.79 30.62 -3.42
CA TYR A 49 11.02 29.18 -3.52
C TYR A 49 10.82 28.46 -2.18
N LEU A 50 11.49 28.94 -1.12
CA LEU A 50 11.41 28.31 0.20
C LEU A 50 10.04 28.47 0.86
N GLU A 51 9.33 29.58 0.63
CA GLU A 51 7.94 29.75 1.05
C GLU A 51 7.02 28.73 0.38
N ALA A 52 7.19 28.51 -0.94
CA ALA A 52 6.42 27.51 -1.68
C ALA A 52 6.71 26.07 -1.20
N GLU A 53 7.97 25.73 -0.94
CA GLU A 53 8.35 24.44 -0.35
C GLU A 53 7.74 24.24 1.05
N ALA A 54 7.77 25.27 1.90
CA ALA A 54 7.17 25.22 3.23
C ALA A 54 5.65 25.02 3.17
N ASN A 55 4.96 25.73 2.28
CA ASN A 55 3.53 25.56 2.04
C ASN A 55 3.21 24.14 1.55
N ASN A 56 3.99 23.61 0.60
CA ASN A 56 3.82 22.26 0.08
C ASN A 56 4.01 21.19 1.16
N VAL A 57 5.05 21.30 2.01
CA VAL A 57 5.26 20.38 3.14
C VAL A 57 4.10 20.44 4.13
N LYS A 58 3.60 21.64 4.44
CA LYS A 58 2.45 21.81 5.32
C LYS A 58 1.20 21.14 4.73
N GLN A 59 0.91 21.40 3.46
CA GLN A 59 -0.23 20.80 2.77
C GLN A 59 -0.12 19.28 2.74
N LEU A 60 1.04 18.72 2.39
CA LEU A 60 1.27 17.27 2.39
C LEU A 60 1.04 16.68 3.79
N ALA A 61 1.52 17.34 4.84
CA ALA A 61 1.33 16.89 6.21
C ALA A 61 -0.14 16.93 6.65
N ASP A 62 -0.89 17.94 6.20
CA ASP A 62 -2.31 18.07 6.51
C ASP A 62 -3.16 17.06 5.71
N ASP A 63 -2.91 16.89 4.41
CA ASP A 63 -3.55 15.88 3.55
C ASP A 63 -3.24 14.45 4.06
N ALA A 64 -1.99 14.17 4.48
CA ALA A 64 -1.62 12.91 5.10
C ALA A 64 -2.33 12.70 6.44
N SER A 65 -2.35 13.71 7.32
CA SER A 65 -3.04 13.62 8.63
C SER A 65 -4.53 13.35 8.46
N GLN A 66 -5.17 13.99 7.47
CA GLN A 66 -6.57 13.73 7.16
C GLN A 66 -6.77 12.29 6.68
N SER A 67 -5.97 11.83 5.72
CA SER A 67 -6.08 10.48 5.16
C SER A 67 -5.84 9.40 6.21
N PHE A 68 -4.81 9.57 7.05
CA PHE A 68 -4.54 8.69 8.19
C PHE A 68 -5.67 8.72 9.21
N GLY A 69 -6.22 9.89 9.53
CA GLY A 69 -7.35 10.00 10.47
C GLY A 69 -8.64 9.36 9.94
N GLU A 70 -8.88 9.39 8.63
CA GLU A 70 -9.99 8.68 7.98
C GLU A 70 -9.76 7.15 8.01
N TYR A 71 -8.54 6.69 7.69
CA TYR A 71 -8.17 5.28 7.79
C TYR A 71 -8.24 4.76 9.23
N GLU A 72 -7.76 5.53 10.21
CA GLU A 72 -7.82 5.18 11.63
C GLU A 72 -9.28 5.02 12.07
N LYS A 73 -10.18 5.95 11.69
CA LYS A 73 -11.61 5.83 11.96
C LYS A 73 -12.23 4.59 11.32
N TYR A 74 -11.77 4.21 10.12
CA TYR A 74 -12.23 3.03 9.42
C TYR A 74 -11.78 1.74 10.14
N ILE A 75 -10.50 1.64 10.53
CA ILE A 75 -9.92 0.41 11.07
C ILE A 75 -10.18 0.23 12.58
N LYS A 76 -10.33 1.32 13.33
CA LYS A 76 -10.47 1.32 14.79
C LYS A 76 -11.56 0.37 15.32
N PRO A 77 -12.78 0.30 14.75
CA PRO A 77 -13.79 -0.66 15.18
C PRO A 77 -13.33 -2.12 15.11
N TYR A 78 -12.54 -2.49 14.09
CA TYR A 78 -11.99 -3.84 13.94
C TYR A 78 -10.94 -4.17 15.00
N LEU A 79 -10.19 -3.16 15.47
CA LEU A 79 -9.15 -3.33 16.47
C LEU A 79 -9.72 -3.35 17.91
N GLU A 80 -10.83 -2.65 18.14
CA GLU A 80 -11.37 -2.42 19.49
C GLU A 80 -12.62 -3.24 19.83
N LYS A 81 -13.38 -3.68 18.84
CA LYS A 81 -14.63 -4.42 19.05
C LYS A 81 -14.56 -5.80 18.40
N PRO A 82 -15.23 -6.80 18.98
CA PRO A 82 -15.53 -8.03 18.27
C PRO A 82 -16.27 -7.75 16.96
N VAL A 83 -15.88 -8.45 15.90
CA VAL A 83 -16.47 -8.34 14.56
C VAL A 83 -17.03 -9.70 14.17
N HIS A 84 -18.27 -9.73 13.71
CA HIS A 84 -18.85 -10.85 12.99
C HIS A 84 -19.03 -10.42 11.54
N SER A 85 -18.50 -11.18 10.59
CA SER A 85 -18.64 -10.92 9.18
C SER A 85 -19.14 -12.15 8.43
N THR A 86 -19.93 -11.92 7.39
CA THR A 86 -20.40 -12.95 6.46
C THR A 86 -20.11 -12.47 5.06
N MET A 87 -19.33 -13.25 4.31
CA MET A 87 -19.08 -13.05 2.89
C MET A 87 -19.79 -14.14 2.09
N GLU A 88 -20.57 -13.76 1.09
CA GLU A 88 -21.19 -14.66 0.13
C GLU A 88 -20.66 -14.33 -1.27
N LEU A 89 -20.05 -15.31 -1.92
CA LEU A 89 -19.75 -15.27 -3.36
C LEU A 89 -20.74 -16.17 -4.09
N SER A 90 -21.40 -15.66 -5.12
CA SER A 90 -22.42 -16.41 -5.85
C SER A 90 -22.51 -15.97 -7.31
N GLN A 91 -23.33 -16.68 -8.08
CA GLN A 91 -23.59 -16.36 -9.50
C GLN A 91 -22.30 -16.33 -10.34
N PHE A 92 -21.41 -17.31 -10.12
CA PHE A 92 -20.19 -17.45 -10.90
C PHE A 92 -20.53 -17.70 -12.36
N ASN A 93 -20.21 -16.76 -13.24
CA ASN A 93 -20.45 -16.88 -14.66
C ASN A 93 -19.11 -16.84 -15.39
N ILE A 94 -18.79 -17.93 -16.07
CA ILE A 94 -17.60 -18.07 -16.91
C ILE A 94 -18.10 -18.22 -18.34
N ASP A 95 -17.78 -17.23 -19.17
CA ASP A 95 -18.04 -17.26 -20.61
C ASP A 95 -16.81 -17.84 -21.31
N ALA A 96 -16.88 -19.11 -21.70
CA ALA A 96 -15.80 -19.81 -22.39
C ALA A 96 -16.40 -20.72 -23.48
N ASP A 97 -15.74 -20.77 -24.64
CA ASP A 97 -16.12 -21.70 -25.70
C ASP A 97 -15.45 -23.06 -25.46
N ILE A 98 -16.02 -23.89 -24.58
CA ILE A 98 -15.47 -25.21 -24.26
C ILE A 98 -16.08 -26.29 -25.18
N PRO A 99 -15.30 -26.98 -26.02
CA PRO A 99 -15.83 -28.02 -26.91
C PRO A 99 -16.26 -29.30 -26.18
N ASP A 100 -15.71 -29.57 -25.00
CA ASP A 100 -16.03 -30.75 -24.19
C ASP A 100 -17.38 -30.59 -23.46
N PRO A 101 -18.38 -31.43 -23.76
CA PRO A 101 -19.68 -31.40 -23.08
C PRO A 101 -19.60 -31.67 -21.57
N GLN A 102 -18.60 -32.39 -21.08
CA GLN A 102 -18.45 -32.64 -19.64
C GLN A 102 -17.98 -31.39 -18.91
N ALA A 103 -16.99 -30.68 -19.46
CA ALA A 103 -16.55 -29.40 -18.94
C ALA A 103 -17.68 -28.34 -18.96
N GLN A 104 -18.53 -28.34 -19.98
CA GLN A 104 -19.70 -27.43 -20.02
C GLN A 104 -20.67 -27.65 -18.85
N LYS A 105 -20.92 -28.91 -18.46
CA LYS A 105 -21.74 -29.22 -17.28
C LYS A 105 -21.14 -28.69 -15.99
N VAL A 106 -19.81 -28.76 -15.85
CA VAL A 106 -19.09 -28.21 -14.69
C VAL A 106 -19.29 -26.69 -14.62
N LEU A 107 -19.16 -25.99 -15.75
CA LEU A 107 -19.43 -24.54 -15.81
C LEU A 107 -20.87 -24.19 -15.44
N ASP A 108 -21.84 -24.96 -15.93
CA ASP A 108 -23.25 -24.73 -15.61
C ASP A 108 -23.56 -24.95 -14.12
N LEU A 109 -22.87 -25.90 -13.49
CA LEU A 109 -23.00 -26.13 -12.06
C LEU A 109 -22.36 -25.00 -11.24
N LEU A 110 -21.20 -24.48 -11.64
CA LEU A 110 -20.55 -23.33 -11.00
C LEU A 110 -21.46 -22.10 -10.96
N LYS A 111 -22.33 -21.89 -11.97
CA LYS A 111 -23.35 -20.83 -11.96
C LYS A 111 -24.32 -20.93 -10.78
N SER A 112 -24.58 -22.15 -10.32
CA SER A 112 -25.41 -22.44 -9.14
C SER A 112 -24.62 -22.59 -7.84
N ALA A 113 -23.29 -22.43 -7.89
CA ALA A 113 -22.44 -22.51 -6.72
C ALA A 113 -22.53 -21.22 -5.90
N LYS A 114 -22.52 -21.39 -4.59
CA LYS A 114 -22.46 -20.32 -3.61
C LYS A 114 -21.43 -20.68 -2.55
N LEU A 115 -20.50 -19.77 -2.34
CA LEU A 115 -19.53 -19.85 -1.25
C LEU A 115 -19.97 -18.90 -0.15
N VAL A 116 -20.05 -19.38 1.09
CA VAL A 116 -20.30 -18.55 2.28
C VAL A 116 -19.12 -18.69 3.23
N VAL A 117 -18.59 -17.56 3.68
CA VAL A 117 -17.55 -17.51 4.70
C VAL A 117 -18.07 -16.64 5.84
N GLU A 118 -18.27 -17.25 7.00
CA GLU A 118 -18.51 -16.50 8.23
C GLU A 118 -17.20 -16.41 9.01
N ALA A 119 -16.80 -15.20 9.37
CA ALA A 119 -15.62 -14.95 10.17
C ALA A 119 -15.98 -14.12 11.40
N ASN A 120 -15.41 -14.48 12.54
CA ASN A 120 -15.54 -13.78 13.80
C ASN A 120 -14.12 -13.43 14.25
N ALA A 121 -13.89 -12.18 14.65
CA ALA A 121 -12.60 -11.75 15.17
C ALA A 121 -12.76 -10.79 16.36
N ASP A 122 -12.09 -11.10 17.48
CA ASP A 122 -11.95 -10.22 18.65
C ASP A 122 -10.45 -10.02 18.86
N GLU A 123 -9.94 -8.92 18.31
CA GLU A 123 -8.51 -8.59 18.36
C GLU A 123 -8.02 -8.24 19.79
N GLN A 124 -8.93 -7.90 20.71
CA GLN A 124 -8.57 -7.64 22.11
C GLN A 124 -8.34 -8.94 22.89
N LYS A 125 -9.13 -9.97 22.58
CA LYS A 125 -8.96 -11.32 23.14
C LYS A 125 -8.11 -12.25 22.28
N ARG A 126 -7.69 -11.79 21.10
CA ARG A 126 -6.95 -12.55 20.10
C ARG A 126 -7.65 -13.87 19.75
N GLN A 127 -8.95 -13.77 19.51
CA GLN A 127 -9.82 -14.89 19.21
C GLN A 127 -10.39 -14.73 17.80
N GLN A 128 -10.34 -15.81 17.04
CA GLN A 128 -10.96 -15.91 15.73
C GLN A 128 -11.73 -17.21 15.62
N SER A 129 -12.89 -17.17 14.97
CA SER A 129 -13.64 -18.39 14.65
C SER A 129 -14.49 -18.17 13.44
N GLY A 130 -14.87 -19.23 12.76
CA GLY A 130 -15.65 -19.07 11.55
C GLY A 130 -16.09 -20.38 10.97
N ASN A 131 -16.84 -20.24 9.88
CA ASN A 131 -17.17 -21.35 9.01
C ASN A 131 -16.94 -20.98 7.55
N PHE A 132 -16.76 -22.02 6.77
CA PHE A 132 -16.63 -21.99 5.34
C PHE A 132 -17.62 -23.01 4.79
N GLU A 133 -18.57 -22.54 3.99
CA GLU A 133 -19.62 -23.36 3.43
C GLU A 133 -19.62 -23.29 1.90
N ILE A 134 -19.63 -24.46 1.26
CA ILE A 134 -19.88 -24.58 -0.18
C ILE A 134 -21.29 -25.11 -0.37
N HIS A 135 -22.09 -24.34 -1.09
CA HIS A 135 -23.44 -24.67 -1.50
C HIS A 135 -23.45 -24.92 -3.00
N LEU A 136 -24.14 -25.97 -3.43
CA LEU A 136 -24.50 -26.19 -4.83
C LEU A 136 -26.02 -26.24 -4.94
N LYS A 137 -26.61 -25.35 -5.75
CA LYS A 137 -28.06 -25.10 -5.75
C LYS A 137 -28.51 -24.76 -4.31
N ASP A 138 -29.56 -25.40 -3.79
CA ASP A 138 -30.05 -25.19 -2.43
C ASP A 138 -29.42 -26.13 -1.37
N ASN A 139 -28.44 -26.95 -1.75
CA ASN A 139 -27.83 -27.94 -0.87
C ASN A 139 -26.46 -27.46 -0.34
N LYS A 140 -26.32 -27.41 0.99
CA LYS A 140 -25.00 -27.29 1.64
C LYS A 140 -24.24 -28.59 1.47
N LEU A 141 -23.12 -28.54 0.74
CA LEU A 141 -22.29 -29.71 0.46
C LEU A 141 -21.14 -29.86 1.42
N ILE A 142 -20.38 -28.78 1.64
CA ILE A 142 -19.22 -28.84 2.52
C ILE A 142 -19.39 -27.74 3.56
N ASN A 143 -19.21 -28.11 4.82
CA ASN A 143 -19.06 -27.20 5.93
C ASN A 143 -17.74 -27.48 6.65
N MET A 144 -16.93 -26.45 6.81
CA MET A 144 -15.75 -26.49 7.65
C MET A 144 -15.89 -25.40 8.69
N GLU A 145 -15.68 -25.75 9.96
CA GLU A 145 -15.64 -24.78 11.04
C GLU A 145 -14.22 -24.72 11.59
N TYR A 146 -13.75 -23.51 11.93
CA TYR A 146 -12.45 -23.32 12.52
C TYR A 146 -12.54 -22.38 13.72
N PHE A 147 -11.55 -22.50 14.61
CA PHE A 147 -11.30 -21.54 15.66
C PHE A 147 -9.79 -21.40 15.88
N VAL A 148 -9.38 -20.21 16.30
CA VAL A 148 -8.03 -19.93 16.75
C VAL A 148 -8.05 -18.97 17.93
N ASP A 149 -7.22 -19.24 18.93
CA ASP A 149 -6.88 -18.33 20.02
C ASP A 149 -5.35 -18.24 20.19
N ASP A 150 -4.87 -17.49 21.18
CA ASP A 150 -3.44 -17.32 21.50
C ASP A 150 -2.66 -18.64 21.68
N THR A 151 -3.34 -19.73 22.03
CA THR A 151 -2.73 -21.00 22.43
C THR A 151 -3.18 -22.17 21.60
N LYS A 152 -4.32 -22.10 20.91
CA LYS A 152 -4.93 -23.24 20.25
C LYS A 152 -5.46 -22.85 18.89
N MET A 153 -5.32 -23.77 17.96
CA MET A 153 -6.03 -23.74 16.69
C MET A 153 -6.71 -25.08 16.47
N GLY A 154 -7.88 -25.06 15.86
CA GLY A 154 -8.58 -26.28 15.52
C GLY A 154 -9.62 -26.08 14.43
N PHE A 155 -9.97 -27.19 13.80
CA PHE A 155 -10.97 -27.23 12.75
C PHE A 155 -11.80 -28.51 12.86
N ARG A 156 -12.99 -28.49 12.27
CA ARG A 156 -13.80 -29.69 12.05
C ARG A 156 -14.49 -29.62 10.70
N PHE A 157 -14.80 -30.79 10.19
CA PHE A 157 -15.62 -30.99 9.01
C PHE A 157 -16.87 -31.77 9.44
N PRO A 158 -17.93 -31.11 9.96
CA PRO A 158 -19.02 -31.80 10.66
C PRO A 158 -19.72 -32.89 9.84
N ASP A 159 -19.72 -32.75 8.51
CA ASP A 159 -20.29 -33.73 7.58
C ASP A 159 -19.47 -35.03 7.48
N PHE A 160 -18.20 -35.01 7.89
CA PHE A 160 -17.28 -36.15 7.84
C PHE A 160 -16.82 -36.60 9.23
N TYR A 161 -16.54 -35.65 10.12
CA TYR A 161 -16.13 -35.88 11.50
C TYR A 161 -16.63 -34.74 12.41
N PRO A 162 -17.52 -35.04 13.37
CA PRO A 162 -18.21 -34.00 14.15
C PRO A 162 -17.34 -33.33 15.22
N LYS A 163 -16.22 -33.97 15.63
CA LYS A 163 -15.32 -33.44 16.65
C LYS A 163 -14.26 -32.53 16.02
N TYR A 164 -13.80 -31.53 16.78
CA TYR A 164 -12.66 -30.71 16.40
C TYR A 164 -11.35 -31.49 16.48
N GLY A 165 -10.59 -31.52 15.39
CA GLY A 165 -9.16 -31.73 15.48
C GLY A 165 -8.52 -30.41 15.92
N TYR A 166 -7.80 -30.41 17.04
CA TYR A 166 -7.12 -29.20 17.50
C TYR A 166 -5.68 -29.49 17.93
N VAL A 167 -4.89 -28.44 18.00
CA VAL A 167 -3.52 -28.46 18.51
C VAL A 167 -3.35 -27.29 19.48
N ASP A 168 -2.65 -27.55 20.58
CA ASP A 168 -2.11 -26.50 21.43
C ASP A 168 -0.75 -26.09 20.84
N LEU A 169 -0.55 -24.81 20.53
CA LEU A 169 0.66 -24.29 19.90
C LEU A 169 1.92 -24.54 20.73
N LYS A 170 1.79 -24.81 22.03
CA LYS A 170 2.91 -25.28 22.87
C LYS A 170 3.44 -26.66 22.44
N ASP A 171 2.59 -27.48 21.81
CA ASP A 171 2.91 -28.84 21.34
C ASP A 171 3.37 -28.84 19.87
N ARG A 172 3.69 -27.67 19.29
CA ARG A 172 4.09 -27.56 17.88
C ARG A 172 5.31 -28.41 17.51
N ASP A 173 6.24 -28.61 18.44
CA ASP A 173 7.45 -29.40 18.18
C ASP A 173 7.07 -30.88 18.01
N VAL A 174 6.06 -31.35 18.74
CA VAL A 174 5.48 -32.69 18.58
C VAL A 174 4.79 -32.83 17.23
N ILE A 175 4.07 -31.80 16.78
CA ILE A 175 3.45 -31.80 15.45
C ILE A 175 4.52 -31.84 14.35
N LYS A 176 5.60 -31.06 14.49
CA LYS A 176 6.72 -31.08 13.54
C LYS A 176 7.36 -32.46 13.47
N GLU A 177 7.58 -33.12 14.62
CA GLU A 177 8.13 -34.49 14.66
C GLU A 177 7.19 -35.53 14.05
N LYS A 178 5.87 -35.42 14.29
CA LYS A 178 4.89 -36.41 13.83
C LYS A 178 4.46 -36.23 12.38
N LEU A 179 4.24 -34.99 11.96
CA LEU A 179 3.64 -34.64 10.67
C LEU A 179 4.62 -33.96 9.70
N GLY A 180 5.79 -33.52 10.17
CA GLY A 180 6.74 -32.75 9.37
C GLY A 180 6.35 -31.27 9.20
N GLU A 181 5.26 -30.84 9.83
CA GLU A 181 4.67 -29.50 9.65
C GLU A 181 5.12 -28.53 10.73
N GLU A 182 5.62 -27.36 10.34
CA GLU A 182 5.96 -26.29 11.28
C GLU A 182 4.73 -25.41 11.55
N LEU A 183 4.30 -25.35 12.81
CA LEU A 183 3.22 -24.46 13.24
C LEU A 183 3.76 -23.14 13.79
N PRO A 184 3.01 -22.03 13.62
CA PRO A 184 3.41 -20.73 14.14
C PRO A 184 3.55 -20.72 15.66
N LYS A 185 4.37 -19.80 16.18
CA LYS A 185 4.45 -19.52 17.62
C LYS A 185 3.17 -18.87 18.14
N ARG A 186 2.58 -18.00 17.32
CA ARG A 186 1.32 -17.29 17.57
C ARG A 186 0.74 -16.81 16.26
N LEU A 187 -0.55 -16.49 16.26
CA LEU A 187 -1.13 -15.75 15.15
C LEU A 187 -0.80 -14.25 15.26
N VAL A 188 -0.56 -13.64 14.10
CA VAL A 188 -0.42 -12.19 13.95
C VAL A 188 -1.79 -11.58 13.68
N THR A 189 -2.17 -10.60 14.49
CA THR A 189 -3.41 -9.86 14.34
C THR A 189 -3.23 -8.62 13.47
N ASN A 190 -4.33 -8.07 12.94
CA ASN A 190 -4.27 -6.77 12.26
C ASN A 190 -3.80 -5.66 13.20
N LYS A 191 -4.12 -5.79 14.49
CA LYS A 191 -3.63 -4.88 15.53
C LYS A 191 -2.12 -4.96 15.68
N ASP A 192 -1.54 -6.15 15.73
CA ASP A 192 -0.08 -6.30 15.83
C ASP A 192 0.62 -5.66 14.63
N MET A 193 0.11 -5.86 13.40
CA MET A 193 0.66 -5.21 12.20
C MET A 193 0.52 -3.69 12.22
N TYR A 194 -0.65 -3.18 12.57
CA TYR A 194 -0.88 -1.74 12.69
C TYR A 194 0.06 -1.11 13.73
N GLU A 195 0.23 -1.76 14.88
CA GLU A 195 1.13 -1.29 15.93
C GLU A 195 2.62 -1.38 15.56
N ALA A 196 2.99 -2.34 14.72
CA ALA A 196 4.36 -2.50 14.23
C ALA A 196 4.80 -1.39 13.27
N ILE A 197 3.88 -0.88 12.44
CA ILE A 197 4.20 0.10 11.38
C ILE A 197 3.80 1.54 11.72
N LYS A 198 2.96 1.77 12.73
CA LYS A 198 2.51 3.12 13.07
C LYS A 198 3.68 4.05 13.43
N PHE A 199 3.52 5.33 13.10
CA PHE A 199 4.43 6.41 13.47
C PHE A 199 3.63 7.66 13.80
N SER A 200 4.22 8.56 14.61
CA SER A 200 3.61 9.85 14.91
C SER A 200 4.12 10.94 13.97
N ARG A 201 3.28 11.97 13.74
CA ARG A 201 3.67 13.15 12.96
C ARG A 201 4.87 13.85 13.60
N GLU A 202 4.89 13.92 14.93
CA GLU A 202 5.96 14.53 15.71
C GLU A 202 7.28 13.79 15.53
N GLU A 203 7.28 12.45 15.60
CA GLU A 203 8.45 11.60 15.38
C GLU A 203 9.06 11.84 14.00
N VAL A 204 8.25 11.70 12.94
CA VAL A 204 8.68 11.89 11.54
C VAL A 204 9.17 13.33 11.32
N SER A 205 8.39 14.33 11.75
CA SER A 205 8.77 15.74 11.56
C SER A 205 10.08 16.09 12.26
N SER A 206 10.35 15.52 13.44
CA SER A 206 11.59 15.78 14.19
C SER A 206 12.83 15.21 13.50
N ILE A 207 12.67 14.12 12.73
CA ILE A 207 13.73 13.45 11.99
C ILE A 207 14.01 14.18 10.67
N PHE A 208 12.97 14.54 9.92
CA PHE A 208 13.14 15.10 8.56
C PHE A 208 13.38 16.62 8.54
N ALA A 209 12.93 17.39 9.53
CA ALA A 209 13.13 18.85 9.55
C ALA A 209 14.61 19.29 9.44
N PRO A 210 15.58 18.64 10.11
CA PRO A 210 17.00 18.93 9.92
C PRO A 210 17.51 18.74 8.47
N TYR A 211 16.96 17.78 7.72
CA TYR A 211 17.33 17.56 6.32
C TYR A 211 16.76 18.65 5.42
N ALA A 212 15.51 19.05 5.65
CA ALA A 212 14.89 20.18 4.94
C ALA A 212 15.66 21.48 5.19
N LEU A 213 16.11 21.72 6.43
CA LEU A 213 16.94 22.88 6.77
C LEU A 213 18.30 22.82 6.06
N MET A 214 18.97 21.65 6.08
CA MET A 214 20.24 21.45 5.38
C MET A 214 20.12 21.74 3.88
N TYR A 215 19.04 21.29 3.25
CA TYR A 215 18.73 21.62 1.86
C TYR A 215 18.59 23.13 1.67
N ALA A 216 17.73 23.80 2.43
CA ALA A 216 17.48 25.24 2.33
C ALA A 216 18.75 26.11 2.56
N GLU A 217 19.62 25.68 3.48
CA GLU A 217 20.89 26.33 3.78
C GLU A 217 21.95 26.14 2.70
N SER A 218 21.91 25.01 1.97
CA SER A 218 22.83 24.74 0.87
C SER A 218 22.61 25.65 -0.35
N LEU A 219 21.38 26.16 -0.51
CA LEU A 219 20.99 26.99 -1.64
C LEU A 219 21.63 28.38 -1.58
N LYS A 220 22.24 28.80 -2.69
CA LYS A 220 22.76 30.15 -2.90
C LYS A 220 21.79 30.94 -3.78
N ASP A 221 21.70 32.25 -3.57
CA ASP A 221 20.84 33.10 -4.41
C ASP A 221 21.23 33.03 -5.89
N SER A 222 22.52 32.81 -6.20
CA SER A 222 23.03 32.66 -7.57
C SER A 222 22.58 31.38 -8.28
N GLN A 223 22.09 30.39 -7.53
CA GLN A 223 21.60 29.12 -8.09
C GLN A 223 20.13 29.21 -8.51
N ILE A 224 19.42 30.27 -8.08
CA ILE A 224 17.96 30.36 -8.22
C ILE A 224 17.61 31.45 -9.22
N ALA A 225 17.13 31.02 -10.39
CA ALA A 225 16.54 31.89 -11.39
C ALA A 225 15.01 31.89 -11.24
N MET A 226 14.38 33.02 -11.57
CA MET A 226 12.91 33.12 -11.58
C MET A 226 12.43 33.84 -12.84
N ASN A 227 11.54 33.19 -13.58
CA ASN A 227 10.74 33.79 -14.62
C ASN A 227 9.34 34.11 -14.07
N LYS A 228 9.00 35.41 -14.00
CA LYS A 228 7.74 35.89 -13.42
C LYS A 228 6.53 35.77 -14.37
N ASN A 229 6.77 35.55 -15.65
CA ASN A 229 5.75 35.53 -16.70
C ASN A 229 5.55 34.12 -17.26
N ALA A 230 5.57 33.11 -16.39
CA ALA A 230 5.29 31.74 -16.78
C ALA A 230 3.78 31.48 -16.75
N SER A 231 3.34 30.42 -17.41
CA SER A 231 1.96 29.96 -17.37
C SER A 231 1.93 28.47 -17.10
N PHE A 232 1.01 28.04 -16.23
CA PHE A 232 0.71 26.64 -16.03
C PHE A 232 -0.48 26.24 -16.91
N SER A 233 -0.40 25.07 -17.54
CA SER A 233 -1.50 24.48 -18.32
C SER A 233 -1.42 22.96 -18.27
N GLU A 234 -2.34 22.31 -17.57
CA GLU A 234 -2.44 20.85 -17.47
C GLU A 234 -3.91 20.47 -17.24
N GLU A 235 -4.39 19.38 -17.87
CA GLU A 235 -5.74 18.84 -17.64
C GLU A 235 -6.87 19.90 -17.71
N GLY A 236 -6.70 20.91 -18.58
CA GLY A 236 -7.66 22.00 -18.78
C GLY A 236 -7.56 23.14 -17.76
N TYR A 237 -6.78 23.01 -16.68
CA TYR A 237 -6.50 24.10 -15.75
C TYR A 237 -5.39 25.01 -16.31
N LYS A 238 -5.68 26.31 -16.41
CA LYS A 238 -4.74 27.34 -16.85
C LYS A 238 -4.67 28.46 -15.83
N THR A 239 -3.47 28.81 -15.41
CA THR A 239 -3.23 29.94 -14.51
C THR A 239 -1.87 30.57 -14.79
N ASP A 240 -1.74 31.84 -14.45
CA ASP A 240 -0.44 32.50 -14.37
C ASP A 240 0.39 31.81 -13.28
N ALA A 241 1.68 31.64 -13.56
CA ALA A 241 2.61 31.00 -12.66
C ALA A 241 3.97 31.71 -12.71
N ARG A 242 4.80 31.43 -11.72
CA ARG A 242 6.22 31.79 -11.71
C ARG A 242 7.01 30.51 -11.87
N GLU A 243 7.93 30.49 -12.81
CA GLU A 243 8.89 29.41 -12.95
C GLU A 243 10.12 29.74 -12.13
N ILE A 244 10.44 28.87 -11.18
CA ILE A 244 11.64 28.95 -10.36
C ILE A 244 12.54 27.79 -10.73
N THR A 245 13.76 28.10 -11.15
CA THR A 245 14.76 27.11 -11.51
C THR A 245 15.92 27.18 -10.53
N VAL A 246 16.13 26.09 -9.81
CA VAL A 246 17.28 25.90 -8.90
C VAL A 246 18.31 25.03 -9.61
N THR A 247 19.49 25.58 -9.90
CA THR A 247 20.55 24.90 -10.64
C THR A 247 21.72 24.57 -9.73
N PHE A 248 22.10 23.30 -9.68
CA PHE A 248 23.33 22.82 -9.07
C PHE A 248 24.30 22.41 -10.17
N ASN A 249 25.55 22.86 -10.10
CA ASN A 249 26.61 22.21 -10.87
C ASN A 249 27.02 20.88 -10.19
N ALA A 250 27.80 20.07 -10.90
CA ALA A 250 28.28 18.77 -10.39
C ALA A 250 28.92 18.85 -8.98
N GLU A 251 29.76 19.84 -8.71
CA GLU A 251 30.42 20.00 -7.39
C GLU A 251 29.42 20.35 -6.29
N GLU A 252 28.45 21.23 -6.58
CA GLU A 252 27.42 21.65 -5.63
C GLU A 252 26.41 20.53 -5.35
N ALA A 253 26.00 19.78 -6.37
CA ALA A 253 25.14 18.62 -6.23
C ALA A 253 25.83 17.53 -5.41
N LYS A 254 27.09 17.19 -5.76
CA LYS A 254 27.92 16.24 -5.00
C LYS A 254 28.07 16.67 -3.55
N ALA A 255 28.37 17.94 -3.28
CA ALA A 255 28.50 18.44 -1.92
C ALA A 255 27.19 18.35 -1.11
N LEU A 256 26.03 18.58 -1.75
CA LEU A 256 24.73 18.43 -1.11
C LEU A 256 24.43 16.97 -0.79
N PHE A 257 24.56 16.06 -1.77
CA PHE A 257 24.32 14.64 -1.58
C PHE A 257 25.26 14.03 -0.55
N THR A 258 26.55 14.39 -0.57
CA THR A 258 27.51 13.96 0.46
C THR A 258 27.06 14.37 1.85
N LYS A 259 26.67 15.64 2.05
CA LYS A 259 26.20 16.10 3.37
C LYS A 259 24.94 15.38 3.84
N MET A 260 23.99 15.13 2.93
CA MET A 260 22.76 14.41 3.25
C MET A 260 23.05 12.95 3.62
N ALA A 261 23.88 12.26 2.82
CA ALA A 261 24.26 10.87 3.05
C ALA A 261 25.09 10.71 4.35
N GLU A 262 26.07 11.58 4.59
CA GLU A 262 26.85 11.58 5.85
C GLU A 262 25.94 11.81 7.06
N LYS A 263 25.00 12.75 6.97
CA LYS A 263 24.02 12.97 8.04
C LYS A 263 23.14 11.74 8.23
N ALA A 264 22.55 11.19 7.18
CA ALA A 264 21.67 10.02 7.26
C ALA A 264 22.40 8.81 7.86
N LYS A 265 23.65 8.56 7.45
CA LYS A 265 24.50 7.51 8.01
C LYS A 265 24.68 7.67 9.52
N ALA A 266 24.92 8.90 10.00
CA ALA A 266 25.18 9.20 11.41
C ALA A 266 23.91 9.47 12.26
N ASP A 267 22.73 9.52 11.65
CA ASP A 267 21.49 9.92 12.32
C ASP A 267 20.84 8.72 13.03
N GLU A 268 21.14 8.57 14.32
CA GLU A 268 20.59 7.49 15.14
C GLU A 268 19.05 7.49 15.19
N LYS A 269 18.40 8.65 15.09
CA LYS A 269 16.94 8.71 15.10
C LYS A 269 16.34 8.20 13.79
N LEU A 270 16.96 8.54 12.65
CA LEU A 270 16.56 7.98 11.36
C LEU A 270 16.80 6.48 11.32
N PHE A 271 17.95 6.03 11.83
CA PHE A 271 18.27 4.61 11.94
C PHE A 271 17.24 3.85 12.81
N ASP A 272 16.98 4.34 14.03
CA ASP A 272 16.02 3.71 14.94
C ASP A 272 14.59 3.75 14.37
N LEU A 273 14.22 4.81 13.65
CA LEU A 273 12.93 4.89 12.96
C LEU A 273 12.75 3.72 11.99
N ILE A 274 13.77 3.44 11.18
CA ILE A 274 13.74 2.38 10.16
C ILE A 274 13.86 1.00 10.82
N TYR A 275 14.87 0.82 11.68
CA TYR A 275 15.18 -0.47 12.30
C TYR A 275 14.03 -0.98 13.17
N ASN A 276 13.40 -0.12 13.99
CA ASN A 276 12.32 -0.58 14.87
C ASN A 276 11.13 -1.14 14.07
N ARG A 277 10.82 -0.58 12.90
CA ARG A 277 9.72 -1.03 12.04
C ARG A 277 10.08 -2.33 11.36
N TYR A 278 11.30 -2.41 10.81
CA TYR A 278 11.86 -3.65 10.28
C TYR A 278 11.81 -4.77 11.33
N HIS A 279 12.39 -4.54 12.51
CA HIS A 279 12.40 -5.48 13.63
C HIS A 279 10.99 -5.95 14.00
N ASN A 280 10.08 -5.01 14.27
CA ASN A 280 8.72 -5.36 14.67
C ASN A 280 8.00 -6.21 13.62
N VAL A 281 8.10 -5.85 12.33
CA VAL A 281 7.48 -6.60 11.23
C VAL A 281 8.15 -7.96 11.05
N SER A 282 9.47 -8.02 11.02
CA SER A 282 10.22 -9.28 10.86
C SER A 282 9.96 -10.24 12.01
N THR A 283 9.99 -9.79 13.26
CA THR A 283 9.65 -10.61 14.43
C THR A 283 8.22 -11.14 14.33
N LEU A 284 7.26 -10.30 13.90
CA LEU A 284 5.88 -10.73 13.69
C LEU A 284 5.77 -11.82 12.61
N LEU A 285 6.42 -11.64 11.47
CA LEU A 285 6.43 -12.63 10.39
C LEU A 285 7.06 -13.96 10.82
N ILE A 286 8.20 -13.91 11.51
CA ILE A 286 8.86 -15.11 12.06
C ILE A 286 7.94 -15.82 13.06
N ASP A 287 7.30 -15.07 13.96
CA ASP A 287 6.37 -15.63 14.94
C ASP A 287 5.13 -16.29 14.28
N SER A 288 4.67 -15.76 13.15
CA SER A 288 3.61 -16.36 12.33
C SER A 288 4.04 -17.51 11.43
N GLY A 289 5.30 -17.97 11.51
CA GLY A 289 5.76 -19.16 10.79
C GLY A 289 6.12 -18.92 9.32
N TYR A 290 6.51 -17.69 8.94
CA TYR A 290 7.08 -17.45 7.60
C TYR A 290 8.53 -17.95 7.55
N PRO A 291 8.84 -19.01 6.78
CA PRO A 291 10.11 -19.73 6.88
C PRO A 291 11.32 -18.96 6.31
N ASP A 292 11.07 -18.03 5.38
CA ASP A 292 12.13 -17.33 4.65
C ASP A 292 12.53 -15.98 5.26
N VAL A 293 11.85 -15.55 6.33
CA VAL A 293 12.13 -14.27 6.97
C VAL A 293 13.30 -14.45 7.93
N GLN A 294 14.44 -13.89 7.56
CA GLN A 294 15.59 -13.74 8.46
C GLN A 294 15.62 -12.32 9.01
N GLU A 295 15.56 -12.22 10.33
CA GLU A 295 15.73 -10.95 11.02
C GLU A 295 17.22 -10.70 11.29
N LEU A 296 17.72 -9.58 10.78
CA LEU A 296 19.04 -9.07 11.11
C LEU A 296 19.02 -8.48 12.51
N SER A 297 20.01 -8.81 13.33
CA SER A 297 20.21 -8.11 14.60
C SER A 297 20.44 -6.62 14.37
N LYS A 298 20.21 -5.79 15.39
CA LYS A 298 20.43 -4.34 15.31
C LYS A 298 21.82 -3.98 14.79
N ASP A 299 22.85 -4.72 15.20
CA ASP A 299 24.23 -4.50 14.80
C ASP A 299 24.49 -4.93 13.34
N GLU A 300 23.89 -6.03 12.88
CA GLU A 300 23.98 -6.46 11.48
C GLU A 300 23.24 -5.51 10.55
N PHE A 301 22.03 -5.12 10.91
CA PHE A 301 21.24 -4.13 10.18
C PHE A 301 21.98 -2.78 10.13
N LYS A 302 22.63 -2.37 11.22
CA LYS A 302 23.45 -1.15 11.25
C LYS A 302 24.64 -1.22 10.30
N LYS A 303 25.31 -2.37 10.22
CA LYS A 303 26.43 -2.56 9.26
C LYS A 303 25.94 -2.44 7.81
N GLU A 304 24.84 -3.08 7.44
CA GLU A 304 24.31 -2.98 6.08
C GLU A 304 23.77 -1.58 5.77
N TYR A 305 23.12 -0.93 6.73
CA TYR A 305 22.70 0.47 6.64
C TYR A 305 23.89 1.40 6.38
N GLU A 306 24.94 1.32 7.21
CA GLU A 306 26.14 2.15 7.07
C GLU A 306 26.89 1.86 5.77
N LYS A 307 26.96 0.59 5.36
CA LYS A 307 27.57 0.15 4.11
C LYS A 307 26.84 0.72 2.90
N ALA A 308 25.51 0.72 2.88
CA ALA A 308 24.73 1.31 1.79
C ALA A 308 25.07 2.80 1.60
N PHE A 309 25.25 3.55 2.69
CA PHE A 309 25.72 4.94 2.60
C PHE A 309 27.20 5.06 2.22
N ASP A 310 28.08 4.15 2.68
CA ASP A 310 29.49 4.16 2.30
C ASP A 310 29.69 3.88 0.81
N ASP A 311 28.94 2.93 0.26
CA ASP A 311 28.93 2.61 -1.17
C ASP A 311 28.42 3.82 -1.97
N ALA A 312 27.28 4.42 -1.57
CA ALA A 312 26.78 5.64 -2.20
C ALA A 312 27.77 6.82 -2.12
N LEU A 313 28.43 7.01 -0.98
CA LEU A 313 29.46 8.04 -0.79
C LEU A 313 30.71 7.78 -1.63
N LYS A 314 31.07 6.51 -1.85
CA LYS A 314 32.18 6.11 -2.71
C LYS A 314 31.86 6.39 -4.17
N ASP A 315 30.67 6.02 -4.65
CA ASP A 315 30.23 6.29 -6.02
C ASP A 315 30.20 7.80 -6.31
N LEU A 316 29.72 8.59 -5.35
CA LEU A 316 29.78 10.05 -5.43
C LEU A 316 31.23 10.57 -5.53
N LYS A 317 32.19 9.98 -4.80
CA LYS A 317 33.61 10.37 -4.86
C LYS A 317 34.22 10.06 -6.22
N ASP A 318 33.90 8.89 -6.77
CA ASP A 318 34.44 8.39 -8.05
C ASP A 318 33.84 9.12 -9.27
N THR A 319 32.72 9.82 -9.08
CA THR A 319 32.16 10.74 -10.07
C THR A 319 33.15 11.88 -10.34
N LYS A 320 33.67 11.95 -11.58
CA LYS A 320 34.61 12.97 -12.04
C LYS A 320 33.96 14.35 -12.08
N ASN A 321 34.78 15.40 -12.06
CA ASN A 321 34.30 16.75 -12.36
C ASN A 321 33.79 16.80 -13.80
N SER A 322 32.47 16.72 -13.96
CA SER A 322 31.76 16.87 -15.21
C SER A 322 31.20 18.29 -15.34
N LYS A 323 30.84 18.68 -16.57
CA LYS A 323 30.06 19.92 -16.83
C LYS A 323 28.56 19.75 -16.62
N GLU A 324 28.15 18.62 -16.04
CA GLU A 324 26.76 18.26 -15.84
C GLU A 324 26.11 19.18 -14.81
N GLN A 325 24.79 19.34 -14.93
CA GLN A 325 23.98 20.13 -14.02
C GLN A 325 22.76 19.36 -13.57
N LEU A 326 22.33 19.61 -12.34
CA LEU A 326 21.05 19.18 -11.82
C LEU A 326 20.17 20.40 -11.65
N LYS A 327 19.01 20.43 -12.32
CA LYS A 327 18.04 21.53 -12.27
C LYS A 327 16.75 21.04 -11.62
N MET A 328 16.27 21.77 -10.61
CA MET A 328 14.92 21.65 -10.10
C MET A 328 14.08 22.81 -10.66
N ILE A 329 13.07 22.49 -11.47
CA ILE A 329 12.17 23.47 -12.07
C ILE A 329 10.81 23.36 -11.39
N VAL A 330 10.32 24.47 -10.86
CA VAL A 330 9.08 24.54 -10.08
C VAL A 330 8.17 25.62 -10.66
N LEU A 331 6.90 25.26 -10.92
CA LEU A 331 5.86 26.23 -11.25
C LEU A 331 5.06 26.54 -9.98
N VAL A 332 5.03 27.81 -9.61
CA VAL A 332 4.38 28.31 -8.39
C VAL A 332 3.29 29.32 -8.75
N ASP A 333 2.10 29.17 -8.18
CA ASP A 333 0.99 30.09 -8.43
C ASP A 333 1.07 31.39 -7.58
N GLY A 334 0.04 32.23 -7.69
CA GLY A 334 -0.06 33.48 -6.93
C GLY A 334 -0.22 33.31 -5.41
N ASP A 335 -0.65 32.13 -4.95
CA ASP A 335 -0.85 31.77 -3.54
C ASP A 335 0.33 30.94 -2.98
N HIS A 336 1.45 30.95 -3.71
CA HIS A 336 2.68 30.22 -3.37
C HIS A 336 2.46 28.71 -3.23
N GLN A 337 1.54 28.13 -4.00
CA GLN A 337 1.37 26.69 -4.13
C GLN A 337 2.20 26.17 -5.30
N ILE A 338 2.84 25.03 -5.10
CA ILE A 338 3.60 24.34 -6.15
C ILE A 338 2.60 23.58 -7.02
N LEU A 339 2.44 24.00 -8.27
CA LEU A 339 1.56 23.36 -9.26
C LEU A 339 2.26 22.18 -9.95
N SER A 340 3.56 22.31 -10.20
CA SER A 340 4.37 21.23 -10.76
C SER A 340 5.84 21.35 -10.38
N ARG A 341 6.51 20.22 -10.34
CA ARG A 341 7.95 20.10 -10.12
C ARG A 341 8.57 19.16 -11.16
N LYS A 342 9.78 19.48 -11.62
CA LYS A 342 10.58 18.61 -12.49
C LYS A 342 12.04 18.63 -12.04
N LEU A 343 12.64 17.46 -11.93
CA LEU A 343 14.07 17.29 -11.71
C LEU A 343 14.72 16.87 -13.02
N VAL A 344 15.60 17.73 -13.54
CA VAL A 344 16.23 17.58 -14.84
C VAL A 344 17.74 17.45 -14.65
N PHE A 345 18.31 16.40 -15.22
CA PHE A 345 19.74 16.26 -15.40
C PHE A 345 20.15 16.82 -16.74
N VAL A 346 21.19 17.66 -16.76
CA VAL A 346 21.72 18.26 -17.97
C VAL A 346 23.10 17.66 -18.20
N GLU A 347 23.21 16.88 -19.28
CA GLU A 347 24.46 16.27 -19.73
C GLU A 347 25.48 17.31 -20.21
N GLU A 348 26.74 16.92 -20.37
CA GLU A 348 27.79 17.80 -20.88
C GLU A 348 27.48 18.37 -22.28
N ASN A 349 26.79 17.58 -23.12
CA ASN A 349 26.34 17.96 -24.46
C ASN A 349 25.11 18.89 -24.46
N GLN A 350 24.65 19.35 -23.28
CA GLN A 350 23.44 20.15 -23.06
C GLN A 350 22.12 19.42 -23.35
N LYS A 351 22.13 18.09 -23.49
CA LYS A 351 20.91 17.29 -23.52
C LYS A 351 20.30 17.29 -22.12
N GLU A 352 19.01 17.63 -22.05
CA GLU A 352 18.24 17.60 -20.81
C GLU A 352 17.48 16.28 -20.71
N GLN A 353 17.64 15.58 -19.59
CA GLN A 353 16.92 14.37 -19.23
C GLN A 353 16.05 14.65 -18.01
N ASN A 354 14.74 14.45 -18.12
CA ASN A 354 13.87 14.48 -16.96
C ASN A 354 14.06 13.18 -16.18
N ILE A 355 14.29 13.25 -14.86
CA ILE A 355 14.41 12.06 -13.99
C ILE A 355 13.12 11.86 -13.19
N TRP A 356 12.47 12.97 -12.85
CA TRP A 356 11.30 12.95 -12.00
C TRP A 356 10.43 14.17 -12.27
N SER A 357 9.11 13.98 -12.24
CA SER A 357 8.17 15.09 -12.22
C SER A 357 6.98 14.83 -11.31
N SER A 358 6.45 15.89 -10.72
CA SER A 358 5.15 15.89 -10.08
C SER A 358 4.29 17.03 -10.58
N VAL A 359 2.98 16.82 -10.60
CA VAL A 359 1.97 17.85 -10.87
C VAL A 359 0.85 17.66 -9.87
N GLY A 360 0.39 18.75 -9.26
CA GLY A 360 -0.66 18.70 -8.24
C GLY A 360 -1.43 20.00 -8.18
N PHE A 361 -2.75 19.95 -8.29
CA PHE A 361 -3.59 21.12 -8.11
C PHE A 361 -5.03 20.77 -7.70
N LYS A 362 -5.71 21.75 -7.09
CA LYS A 362 -7.15 21.74 -6.84
C LYS A 362 -7.74 22.96 -7.55
N ASN A 363 -8.74 22.74 -8.41
CA ASN A 363 -9.43 23.80 -9.14
C ASN A 363 -10.94 23.65 -8.95
N GLY A 364 -11.49 24.32 -7.93
CA GLY A 364 -12.89 24.16 -7.55
C GLY A 364 -13.20 22.71 -7.14
N ALA A 365 -14.05 22.05 -7.92
CA ALA A 365 -14.42 20.64 -7.72
C ALA A 365 -13.36 19.64 -8.21
N ASP A 366 -12.43 20.07 -9.06
CA ASP A 366 -11.41 19.23 -9.66
C ASP A 366 -10.18 19.09 -8.74
N THR A 367 -9.68 17.87 -8.64
CA THR A 367 -8.39 17.53 -8.02
C THR A 367 -7.60 16.71 -9.02
N TYR A 368 -6.33 17.07 -9.22
CA TYR A 368 -5.40 16.32 -10.06
C TYR A 368 -4.07 16.16 -9.35
N GLN A 369 -3.50 14.96 -9.44
CA GLN A 369 -2.18 14.61 -8.97
C GLN A 369 -1.53 13.67 -9.99
N ARG A 370 -0.26 13.90 -10.31
CA ARG A 370 0.57 13.00 -11.10
C ARG A 370 1.98 12.98 -10.54
N TYR A 371 2.55 11.79 -10.44
CA TYR A 371 3.93 11.54 -10.10
C TYR A 371 4.53 10.67 -11.20
N SER A 372 5.69 11.06 -11.73
CA SER A 372 6.37 10.32 -12.78
C SER A 372 7.86 10.20 -12.47
N LEU A 373 8.42 9.02 -12.69
CA LEU A 373 9.85 8.74 -12.69
C LEU A 373 10.26 8.29 -14.08
N PHE A 374 11.47 8.70 -14.47
CA PHE A 374 12.02 8.44 -15.79
C PHE A 374 13.46 7.96 -15.64
N VAL A 375 13.82 6.96 -16.45
CA VAL A 375 15.19 6.45 -16.56
C VAL A 375 15.52 6.37 -18.04
N GLU A 376 16.68 6.89 -18.42
CA GLU A 376 17.23 6.74 -19.76
C GLU A 376 18.70 6.33 -19.62
N ASP A 377 19.02 5.07 -19.93
CA ASP A 377 20.39 4.56 -19.89
C ASP A 377 20.64 3.70 -21.13
N GLY A 378 21.77 3.93 -21.82
CA GLY A 378 22.21 3.07 -22.93
C GLY A 378 21.26 2.89 -24.12
N GLY A 379 20.15 3.63 -24.21
CA GLY A 379 19.09 3.45 -25.22
C GLY A 379 17.81 2.78 -24.69
N GLU A 380 17.84 2.25 -23.48
CA GLU A 380 16.67 1.78 -22.73
C GLU A 380 15.95 2.98 -22.09
N LYS A 381 14.62 2.92 -22.08
CA LYS A 381 13.77 3.96 -21.50
C LYS A 381 12.78 3.34 -20.53
N GLY A 382 12.82 3.83 -19.30
CA GLY A 382 11.87 3.51 -18.25
C GLY A 382 11.00 4.72 -17.92
N GLU A 383 9.69 4.52 -17.82
CA GLU A 383 8.75 5.45 -17.21
C GLU A 383 7.93 4.72 -16.15
N MET A 384 7.77 5.33 -14.99
CA MET A 384 6.74 4.94 -14.03
C MET A 384 5.90 6.15 -13.67
N THR A 385 4.59 6.09 -13.93
CA THR A 385 3.65 7.18 -13.65
C THR A 385 2.51 6.70 -12.77
N LEU A 386 2.20 7.45 -11.70
CA LEU A 386 0.99 7.32 -10.90
C LEU A 386 0.17 8.60 -11.05
N SER A 387 -1.11 8.49 -11.36
CA SER A 387 -2.00 9.65 -11.46
C SER A 387 -3.35 9.43 -10.81
N TYR A 388 -3.90 10.52 -10.28
CA TYR A 388 -5.22 10.60 -9.68
C TYR A 388 -5.91 11.86 -10.19
N LYS A 389 -7.09 11.70 -10.76
CA LYS A 389 -7.98 12.78 -11.17
C LYS A 389 -9.34 12.55 -10.56
N ALA A 390 -9.94 13.58 -9.97
CA ALA A 390 -11.30 13.50 -9.45
C ALA A 390 -12.03 14.83 -9.59
N ASN A 391 -13.33 14.75 -9.84
CA ASN A 391 -14.27 15.86 -9.80
C ASN A 391 -15.34 15.55 -8.76
N LYS A 392 -15.49 16.40 -7.74
CA LYS A 392 -16.47 16.23 -6.66
C LYS A 392 -17.60 17.26 -6.78
N GLN A 393 -18.81 16.79 -7.06
CA GLN A 393 -20.02 17.61 -7.14
C GLN A 393 -21.04 17.12 -6.11
N GLY A 394 -21.12 17.84 -4.98
CA GLY A 394 -21.96 17.45 -3.85
C GLY A 394 -21.55 16.07 -3.32
N ASP A 395 -22.49 15.14 -3.38
CA ASP A 395 -22.34 13.76 -2.90
C ASP A 395 -21.71 12.81 -3.93
N LYS A 396 -21.57 13.25 -5.19
CA LYS A 396 -21.02 12.47 -6.29
C LYS A 396 -19.57 12.83 -6.55
N THR A 397 -18.72 11.82 -6.71
CA THR A 397 -17.32 11.96 -7.13
C THR A 397 -17.07 11.08 -8.34
N THR A 398 -16.54 11.65 -9.42
CA THR A 398 -16.12 10.90 -10.62
C THR A 398 -14.65 11.13 -10.89
N GLY A 399 -13.92 10.12 -11.33
CA GLY A 399 -12.49 10.28 -11.53
C GLY A 399 -11.80 9.12 -12.22
N THR A 400 -10.47 9.20 -12.23
CA THR A 400 -9.57 8.19 -12.77
C THR A 400 -8.38 8.04 -11.84
N VAL A 401 -8.00 6.79 -11.55
CA VAL A 401 -6.69 6.43 -11.01
C VAL A 401 -5.94 5.68 -12.10
N ALA A 402 -4.69 6.03 -12.38
CA ALA A 402 -3.89 5.30 -13.35
C ALA A 402 -2.47 5.07 -12.86
N PHE A 403 -1.95 3.88 -13.15
CA PHE A 403 -0.59 3.46 -12.91
C PHE A 403 0.01 2.95 -14.21
N LEU A 404 1.17 3.48 -14.58
CA LEU A 404 1.96 3.06 -15.73
C LEU A 404 3.35 2.66 -15.23
N PHE A 405 3.84 1.52 -15.66
CA PHE A 405 5.24 1.15 -15.63
C PHE A 405 5.60 0.65 -17.04
N ASP A 406 6.47 1.36 -17.73
CA ASP A 406 6.88 1.07 -19.10
C ASP A 406 8.41 1.06 -19.15
N ALA A 407 9.01 -0.12 -19.22
CA ALA A 407 10.44 -0.30 -19.44
C ALA A 407 10.65 -0.89 -20.83
N GLN A 408 10.86 0.00 -21.79
CA GLN A 408 10.90 -0.36 -23.21
C GLN A 408 12.19 -1.09 -23.57
N PRO A 409 12.12 -2.10 -24.47
CA PRO A 409 10.92 -2.53 -25.21
C PRO A 409 10.10 -3.64 -24.54
N ASP A 410 10.52 -4.16 -23.38
CA ASP A 410 10.15 -5.51 -22.95
C ASP A 410 9.05 -5.56 -21.89
N VAL A 411 8.94 -4.56 -21.02
CA VAL A 411 8.01 -4.61 -19.88
C VAL A 411 7.01 -3.47 -19.95
N LEU A 412 5.72 -3.80 -19.84
CA LEU A 412 4.64 -2.84 -19.74
C LEU A 412 3.66 -3.29 -18.65
N LEU A 413 3.23 -2.36 -17.81
CA LEU A 413 2.11 -2.51 -16.89
C LEU A 413 1.34 -1.18 -16.88
N ASP A 414 0.24 -1.13 -17.61
CA ASP A 414 -0.66 0.02 -17.70
C ASP A 414 -2.02 -0.36 -17.11
N LEU A 415 -2.29 0.15 -15.91
CA LEU A 415 -3.54 -0.02 -15.19
C LEU A 415 -4.25 1.33 -15.10
N THR A 416 -5.46 1.41 -15.63
CA THR A 416 -6.33 2.59 -15.51
C THR A 416 -7.68 2.18 -14.95
N THR A 417 -8.12 2.84 -13.88
CA THR A 417 -9.44 2.65 -13.26
C THR A 417 -10.20 3.95 -13.27
N LYS A 418 -11.30 4.02 -14.02
CA LYS A 418 -12.29 5.09 -13.92
C LYS A 418 -13.26 4.74 -12.81
N PHE A 419 -13.63 5.72 -12.00
CA PHE A 419 -14.55 5.51 -10.90
C PHE A 419 -15.65 6.56 -10.85
N GLU A 420 -16.81 6.13 -10.36
CA GLU A 420 -17.91 6.98 -9.94
C GLU A 420 -18.37 6.51 -8.56
N THR A 421 -18.39 7.41 -7.59
CA THR A 421 -18.93 7.13 -6.26
C THR A 421 -20.00 8.15 -5.91
N THR A 422 -21.03 7.70 -5.18
CA THR A 422 -22.08 8.57 -4.62
C THR A 422 -22.26 8.24 -3.16
N LYS A 423 -22.15 9.25 -2.29
CA LYS A 423 -22.22 9.09 -0.83
C LYS A 423 -23.35 9.90 -0.23
N GLN A 424 -24.37 9.22 0.27
CA GLN A 424 -25.57 9.84 0.86
C GLN A 424 -25.82 9.27 2.25
N ALA A 425 -25.56 10.07 3.29
CA ALA A 425 -25.73 9.67 4.69
C ALA A 425 -25.08 8.30 4.99
N ASP A 426 -25.91 7.26 5.11
CA ASP A 426 -25.51 5.90 5.45
C ASP A 426 -25.23 5.02 4.21
N LYS A 427 -25.44 5.52 3.00
CA LYS A 427 -25.22 4.76 1.75
C LYS A 427 -24.05 5.29 0.95
N GLU A 428 -23.26 4.37 0.40
CA GLU A 428 -22.16 4.68 -0.51
C GLU A 428 -22.18 3.69 -1.68
N ASN A 429 -22.44 4.19 -2.88
CA ASN A 429 -22.41 3.39 -4.10
C ASN A 429 -21.14 3.71 -4.89
N GLY A 430 -20.54 2.70 -5.51
CA GLY A 430 -19.34 2.80 -6.33
C GLY A 430 -19.48 2.00 -7.63
N THR A 431 -18.92 2.53 -8.71
CA THR A 431 -18.66 1.80 -9.96
C THR A 431 -17.23 2.09 -10.36
N TYR A 432 -16.49 1.04 -10.68
CA TYR A 432 -15.06 1.09 -10.98
C TYR A 432 -14.79 0.30 -12.26
N ASP A 433 -14.56 1.00 -13.36
CA ASP A 433 -14.24 0.41 -14.65
C ASP A 433 -12.72 0.43 -14.83
N PHE A 434 -12.10 -0.74 -14.92
CA PHE A 434 -10.66 -0.87 -15.06
C PHE A 434 -10.23 -1.44 -16.41
N THR A 435 -9.03 -1.06 -16.82
CA THR A 435 -8.30 -1.60 -17.97
C THR A 435 -6.88 -1.89 -17.51
N LEU A 436 -6.39 -3.08 -17.83
CA LEU A 436 -5.03 -3.50 -17.54
C LEU A 436 -4.39 -4.01 -18.84
N LYS A 437 -3.20 -3.51 -19.12
CA LYS A 437 -2.31 -4.06 -20.14
C LYS A 437 -1.01 -4.47 -19.48
N ALA A 438 -0.58 -5.70 -19.70
CA ALA A 438 0.64 -6.24 -19.13
C ALA A 438 1.47 -6.92 -20.21
N LYS A 439 2.79 -6.69 -20.18
CA LYS A 439 3.80 -7.35 -21.02
C LYS A 439 5.03 -7.61 -20.15
N SER A 440 5.63 -8.78 -20.27
CA SER A 440 6.89 -9.10 -19.60
C SER A 440 8.00 -9.42 -20.59
N ASP A 441 9.23 -9.42 -20.10
CA ASP A 441 10.40 -9.92 -20.83
C ASP A 441 10.28 -11.40 -21.23
N SER A 442 9.64 -12.18 -20.37
CA SER A 442 9.40 -13.61 -20.52
C SER A 442 8.23 -13.95 -21.46
N ASP A 443 7.29 -13.02 -21.65
CA ASP A 443 6.15 -13.19 -22.54
C ASP A 443 5.96 -11.94 -23.42
N PRO A 444 6.36 -11.99 -24.70
CA PRO A 444 6.31 -10.82 -25.58
C PRO A 444 4.88 -10.42 -25.96
N GLU A 445 3.87 -11.26 -25.73
CA GLU A 445 2.48 -10.92 -26.00
C GLU A 445 1.92 -10.00 -24.90
N THR A 446 1.31 -8.88 -25.30
CA THR A 446 0.69 -7.96 -24.35
C THR A 446 -0.69 -8.48 -23.95
N ILE A 447 -0.83 -9.00 -22.74
CA ILE A 447 -2.11 -9.38 -22.16
C ILE A 447 -2.92 -8.10 -21.90
N SER A 448 -4.16 -8.08 -22.38
CA SER A 448 -5.10 -6.97 -22.15
C SER A 448 -6.39 -7.48 -21.54
N LEU A 449 -6.81 -6.86 -20.43
CA LEU A 449 -8.07 -7.16 -19.77
C LEU A 449 -8.81 -5.90 -19.37
N THR A 450 -10.13 -5.98 -19.36
CA THR A 450 -11.02 -4.93 -18.88
C THR A 450 -11.94 -5.50 -17.82
N GLY A 451 -12.44 -4.66 -16.93
CA GLY A 451 -13.38 -5.13 -15.94
C GLY A 451 -14.18 -4.02 -15.30
N GLN A 452 -15.20 -4.44 -14.56
CA GLN A 452 -16.06 -3.55 -13.80
C GLN A 452 -16.26 -4.15 -12.41
N VAL A 453 -16.12 -3.30 -11.40
CA VAL A 453 -16.53 -3.58 -10.04
C VAL A 453 -17.65 -2.63 -9.67
N THR A 454 -18.74 -3.14 -9.11
CA THR A 454 -19.77 -2.33 -8.47
C THR A 454 -19.81 -2.60 -6.99
N SER A 455 -20.13 -1.58 -6.20
CA SER A 455 -20.33 -1.69 -4.76
C SER A 455 -21.52 -0.83 -4.33
N ALA A 456 -22.30 -1.34 -3.40
CA ALA A 456 -23.40 -0.66 -2.74
C ALA A 456 -23.28 -0.95 -1.24
N VAL A 457 -22.67 -0.01 -0.52
CA VAL A 457 -22.45 -0.10 0.92
C VAL A 457 -23.58 0.62 1.64
N THR A 458 -24.17 -0.04 2.64
CA THR A 458 -25.12 0.55 3.59
C THR A 458 -24.55 0.42 4.99
N LYS A 459 -24.27 1.53 5.64
CA LYS A 459 -23.89 1.59 7.06
C LYS A 459 -25.10 1.28 7.91
N THR A 460 -24.91 0.43 8.90
CA THR A 460 -25.91 0.13 9.93
C THR A 460 -25.43 0.69 11.27
N GLU A 461 -26.28 0.67 12.30
CA GLU A 461 -25.96 1.21 13.63
C GLU A 461 -24.65 0.65 14.20
N ASN A 462 -24.42 -0.65 13.97
CA ASN A 462 -23.27 -1.38 14.49
C ASN A 462 -22.53 -2.13 13.38
N GLY A 463 -22.56 -1.68 12.13
CA GLY A 463 -22.08 -2.55 11.05
C GLY A 463 -22.17 -1.95 9.66
N ARG A 464 -22.00 -2.82 8.66
CA ARG A 464 -22.09 -2.48 7.24
C ARG A 464 -22.59 -3.67 6.44
N ASP A 465 -23.48 -3.41 5.50
CA ASP A 465 -23.89 -4.35 4.47
C ASP A 465 -23.33 -3.84 3.13
N THR A 466 -22.76 -4.72 2.33
CA THR A 466 -22.19 -4.42 1.02
C THR A 466 -22.69 -5.43 0.01
N ASP A 467 -23.36 -4.97 -1.03
CA ASP A 467 -23.63 -5.74 -2.23
C ASP A 467 -22.68 -5.27 -3.34
N GLY A 468 -22.16 -6.18 -4.14
CA GLY A 468 -21.27 -5.84 -5.23
C GLY A 468 -21.27 -6.87 -6.34
N THR A 469 -20.76 -6.45 -7.49
CA THR A 469 -20.50 -7.32 -8.62
C THR A 469 -19.07 -7.14 -9.08
N PHE A 470 -18.45 -8.23 -9.52
CA PHE A 470 -17.14 -8.23 -10.14
C PHE A 470 -17.29 -8.84 -11.53
N LYS A 471 -16.74 -8.18 -12.54
CA LYS A 471 -16.68 -8.68 -13.92
C LYS A 471 -15.32 -8.37 -14.54
N VAL A 472 -14.74 -9.36 -15.21
CA VAL A 472 -13.52 -9.24 -16.01
C VAL A 472 -13.79 -9.80 -17.40
N ASN A 473 -13.28 -9.13 -18.42
CA ASN A 473 -13.25 -9.59 -19.80
C ASN A 473 -11.80 -9.67 -20.28
N PHE A 474 -11.48 -10.73 -21.00
CA PHE A 474 -10.15 -10.98 -21.57
C PHE A 474 -10.21 -10.62 -23.05
N GLU A 475 -9.36 -9.68 -23.51
CA GLU A 475 -9.41 -9.21 -24.90
C GLU A 475 -8.82 -10.23 -25.88
N GLN A 476 -7.92 -11.09 -25.39
CA GLN A 476 -7.29 -12.19 -26.14
C GLN A 476 -7.86 -13.52 -25.66
N SER A 477 -9.06 -13.88 -26.12
CA SER A 477 -9.63 -15.20 -25.82
C SER A 477 -8.90 -16.27 -26.64
N THR A 478 -8.09 -17.10 -26.00
CA THR A 478 -7.60 -18.37 -26.56
C THR A 478 -8.59 -19.49 -26.22
N PRO A 479 -8.51 -20.68 -26.85
CA PRO A 479 -9.32 -21.84 -26.44
C PRO A 479 -9.15 -22.21 -24.96
N ASP A 480 -8.02 -21.83 -24.35
CA ASP A 480 -7.66 -22.13 -22.97
C ASP A 480 -7.99 -20.98 -21.98
N MET A 481 -8.50 -19.84 -22.47
CA MET A 481 -8.82 -18.66 -21.65
C MET A 481 -10.29 -18.23 -21.84
N PRO A 482 -11.07 -18.03 -20.75
CA PRO A 482 -12.44 -17.57 -20.86
C PRO A 482 -12.50 -16.16 -21.48
N LYS A 483 -13.57 -15.85 -22.20
CA LYS A 483 -13.88 -14.50 -22.70
C LYS A 483 -14.22 -13.55 -21.54
N SER A 484 -14.95 -14.03 -20.54
CA SER A 484 -15.27 -13.25 -19.35
C SER A 484 -15.52 -14.11 -18.11
N LEU A 485 -15.28 -13.51 -16.95
CA LEU A 485 -15.61 -14.03 -15.63
C LEU A 485 -16.43 -12.98 -14.89
N SER A 486 -17.53 -13.37 -14.25
CA SER A 486 -18.24 -12.50 -13.31
C SER A 486 -18.75 -13.25 -12.08
N MET A 487 -18.92 -12.53 -10.98
CA MET A 487 -19.49 -13.04 -9.74
C MET A 487 -20.16 -11.90 -8.94
N ASN A 488 -21.08 -12.27 -8.07
CA ASN A 488 -21.65 -11.37 -7.07
C ASN A 488 -20.95 -11.57 -5.73
N LEU A 489 -20.79 -10.46 -5.02
CA LEU A 489 -20.29 -10.39 -3.67
C LEU A 489 -21.41 -9.82 -2.79
N LYS A 490 -21.73 -10.51 -1.69
CA LYS A 490 -22.42 -9.90 -0.57
C LYS A 490 -21.53 -9.99 0.64
N PHE A 491 -21.43 -8.91 1.40
CA PHE A 491 -20.61 -8.85 2.57
C PHE A 491 -21.36 -8.10 3.67
N LYS A 492 -21.43 -8.70 4.84
CA LYS A 492 -22.09 -8.14 6.01
C LYS A 492 -21.13 -8.13 7.18
N GLU A 493 -21.14 -7.05 7.95
CA GLU A 493 -20.32 -6.85 9.14
C GLU A 493 -21.18 -6.36 10.31
N GLU A 494 -20.95 -6.93 11.48
CA GLU A 494 -21.58 -6.57 12.75
C GLU A 494 -20.51 -6.43 13.85
N PHE A 495 -20.38 -5.23 14.41
CA PHE A 495 -19.45 -4.89 15.49
C PHE A 495 -20.13 -5.03 16.86
N GLY A 496 -19.37 -5.48 17.86
CA GLY A 496 -19.77 -5.51 19.26
C GLY A 496 -20.56 -6.76 19.69
N LYS A 497 -20.84 -7.68 18.77
CA LYS A 497 -21.44 -8.99 19.08
C LYS A 497 -20.37 -9.90 19.67
N ALA A 498 -20.63 -10.44 20.87
CA ALA A 498 -19.68 -11.35 21.52
C ALA A 498 -19.41 -12.58 20.66
N ILE A 499 -18.13 -12.95 20.53
CA ILE A 499 -17.72 -14.15 19.82
C ILE A 499 -17.87 -15.36 20.74
N THR A 500 -18.39 -16.44 20.17
CA THR A 500 -18.47 -17.73 20.84
C THR A 500 -17.33 -18.61 20.33
N MET A 501 -16.49 -19.07 21.25
CA MET A 501 -15.45 -20.06 20.98
C MET A 501 -15.95 -21.45 21.39
N PRO A 502 -15.57 -22.52 20.68
CA PRO A 502 -15.95 -23.87 21.08
C PRO A 502 -15.30 -24.23 22.41
N SER A 503 -16.08 -24.83 23.33
CA SER A 503 -15.53 -25.41 24.56
C SER A 503 -15.02 -26.81 24.26
N LEU A 504 -13.71 -27.02 24.30
CA LEU A 504 -13.09 -28.30 23.94
C LEU A 504 -13.16 -29.30 25.11
N SER A 505 -13.67 -30.50 24.84
CA SER A 505 -13.74 -31.65 25.73
C SER A 505 -13.49 -32.95 24.95
N ALA A 506 -13.28 -34.07 25.66
CA ALA A 506 -13.09 -35.38 25.03
C ALA A 506 -14.29 -35.82 24.14
N ASP A 507 -15.48 -35.28 24.40
CA ASP A 507 -16.69 -35.61 23.66
C ASP A 507 -16.75 -34.88 22.31
N ASN A 508 -16.12 -33.70 22.18
CA ASN A 508 -16.27 -32.85 21.00
C ASN A 508 -14.94 -32.40 20.36
N ALA A 509 -13.79 -32.85 20.87
CA ALA A 509 -12.49 -32.50 20.36
C ALA A 509 -11.44 -33.61 20.55
N VAL A 510 -10.45 -33.64 19.68
CA VAL A 510 -9.29 -34.54 19.70
C VAL A 510 -8.03 -33.69 19.54
N ASN A 511 -7.07 -33.83 20.46
CA ASN A 511 -5.78 -33.18 20.35
C ASN A 511 -4.88 -33.97 19.39
N VAL A 512 -4.58 -33.39 18.24
CA VAL A 512 -3.78 -34.01 17.17
C VAL A 512 -2.34 -34.29 17.63
N ALA A 513 -1.81 -33.52 18.60
CA ALA A 513 -0.47 -33.77 19.12
C ALA A 513 -0.39 -35.05 19.97
N THR A 514 -1.48 -35.42 20.67
CA THR A 514 -1.49 -36.54 21.61
C THR A 514 -2.33 -37.73 21.17
N VAL A 515 -3.00 -37.63 20.01
CA VAL A 515 -3.81 -38.73 19.47
C VAL A 515 -2.97 -39.98 19.27
N THR A 516 -3.52 -41.12 19.68
CA THR A 516 -2.89 -42.43 19.53
C THR A 516 -3.16 -43.02 18.15
N GLU A 517 -2.35 -43.99 17.73
CA GLU A 517 -2.59 -44.71 16.47
C GLU A 517 -3.96 -45.41 16.45
N GLU A 518 -4.39 -45.96 17.58
CA GLU A 518 -5.70 -46.62 17.71
C GLU A 518 -6.85 -45.62 17.52
N GLU A 519 -6.79 -44.46 18.17
CA GLU A 519 -7.76 -43.39 17.98
C GLU A 519 -7.75 -42.86 16.53
N MET A 520 -6.57 -42.72 15.92
CA MET A 520 -6.48 -42.31 14.51
C MET A 520 -7.10 -43.34 13.56
N MET A 521 -6.91 -44.64 13.80
CA MET A 521 -7.57 -45.68 13.00
C MET A 521 -9.10 -45.62 13.15
N GLN A 522 -9.60 -45.37 14.36
CA GLN A 522 -11.05 -45.20 14.58
C GLN A 522 -11.59 -43.97 13.83
N ILE A 523 -10.87 -42.83 13.90
CA ILE A 523 -11.23 -41.61 13.17
C ILE A 523 -11.25 -41.88 11.65
N GLN A 524 -10.26 -42.57 11.10
CA GLN A 524 -10.23 -42.93 9.68
C GLN A 524 -11.42 -43.79 9.26
N GLN A 525 -11.83 -44.73 10.10
CA GLN A 525 -13.00 -45.57 9.83
C GLN A 525 -14.31 -44.77 9.87
N GLU A 526 -14.47 -43.88 10.85
CA GLU A 526 -15.64 -42.99 10.96
C GLU A 526 -15.72 -42.05 9.74
N VAL A 527 -14.61 -41.39 9.40
CA VAL A 527 -14.51 -40.51 8.22
C VAL A 527 -14.81 -41.29 6.94
N GLY A 528 -14.26 -42.50 6.77
CA GLY A 528 -14.53 -43.34 5.61
C GLY A 528 -16.02 -43.70 5.48
N THR A 529 -16.68 -43.98 6.60
CA THR A 529 -18.13 -44.26 6.63
C THR A 529 -18.94 -43.01 6.29
N ALA A 530 -18.59 -41.86 6.87
CA ALA A 530 -19.25 -40.59 6.59
C ALA A 530 -19.06 -40.16 5.12
N ALA A 531 -17.87 -40.39 4.55
CA ALA A 531 -17.61 -40.14 3.13
C ALA A 531 -18.49 -41.02 2.22
N GLN A 532 -18.70 -42.29 2.55
CA GLN A 532 -19.64 -43.15 1.82
C GLN A 532 -21.08 -42.63 1.93
N GLN A 533 -21.51 -42.22 3.11
CA GLN A 533 -22.84 -41.63 3.32
C GLN A 533 -23.01 -40.32 2.55
N PHE A 534 -21.98 -39.47 2.53
CA PHE A 534 -21.94 -38.24 1.76
C PHE A 534 -22.08 -38.49 0.26
N MET A 535 -21.34 -39.47 -0.29
CA MET A 535 -21.45 -39.89 -1.68
C MET A 535 -22.86 -40.40 -2.03
N MET A 536 -23.46 -41.22 -1.16
CA MET A 536 -24.82 -41.72 -1.35
C MET A 536 -25.87 -40.61 -1.29
N LYS A 537 -25.76 -39.69 -0.30
CA LYS A 537 -26.68 -38.57 -0.12
C LYS A 537 -26.67 -37.61 -1.30
N ASN A 538 -25.51 -37.41 -1.93
CA ASN A 538 -25.33 -36.51 -3.06
C ASN A 538 -25.18 -37.26 -4.40
N MET A 539 -25.63 -38.51 -4.47
CA MET A 539 -25.43 -39.39 -5.64
C MET A 539 -26.03 -38.80 -6.93
N GLU A 540 -27.18 -38.15 -6.86
CA GLU A 540 -27.80 -37.48 -8.02
C GLU A 540 -26.87 -36.39 -8.58
N LEU A 541 -26.25 -35.61 -7.69
CA LEU A 541 -25.29 -34.58 -8.05
C LEU A 541 -24.03 -35.21 -8.65
N PHE A 542 -23.51 -36.31 -8.09
CA PHE A 542 -22.37 -37.06 -8.64
C PHE A 542 -22.67 -37.75 -9.98
N GLN A 543 -23.90 -38.21 -10.21
CA GLN A 543 -24.32 -38.79 -11.48
C GLN A 543 -24.36 -37.75 -12.60
N GLU A 544 -24.60 -36.46 -12.30
CA GLU A 544 -24.47 -35.37 -13.29
C GLU A 544 -23.02 -35.27 -13.83
N PHE A 545 -22.00 -35.69 -13.05
CA PHE A 545 -20.56 -35.67 -13.39
C PHE A 545 -20.01 -36.96 -14.01
N MET A 546 -20.66 -38.11 -13.86
CA MET A 546 -20.13 -39.37 -14.41
C MET A 546 -20.42 -39.45 -15.92
N PRO A 547 -19.46 -39.91 -16.75
CA PRO A 547 -19.76 -40.24 -18.13
C PRO A 547 -20.86 -41.31 -18.17
N PRO A 548 -21.76 -41.30 -19.18
CA PRO A 548 -22.74 -42.38 -19.33
C PRO A 548 -21.98 -43.70 -19.37
N MET A 549 -22.29 -44.60 -18.43
CA MET A 549 -21.74 -45.96 -18.46
C MET A 549 -22.17 -46.59 -19.78
N GLN A 550 -21.19 -46.92 -20.63
CA GLN A 550 -21.39 -47.66 -21.88
C GLN A 550 -21.75 -49.11 -21.60
#